data_AF-A0AAX4K427-F1
#
_entry.id   AF-A0AAX4K427-F1
#
_cell.length_a   1.000
_cell.length_b   1.000
_cell.length_c   1.000
_cell.angle_alpha   90.00
_cell.angle_beta   90.00
_cell.angle_gamma   90.00
#
_symmetry.space_group_name_H-M   'P 1'
#
loop_
_entity.id
_entity.type
_entity.pdbx_description
1 polymer ?
#
loop_
_entity_poly.entity_id
_entity_poly.type
_entity_poly.pdbx_seq_one_letter_code
_entity_poly.pdbx_strand_id
1 'polypeptide(L)'
;MSLLHKLHREIYVLDGESFAWLLRETCGILPVGVDSARVKTKGLKWDTDWETSLNGNVSTSNHLVPENPIIQIETDRPVLWTCEIRPL
;
A
#
# COMPACT_ATOMS: atom_id res chain seq x y z
N MET A 1 8.77 1.00 -38.69
CA MET A 1 10.02 1.10 -37.91
C MET A 1 10.00 2.44 -37.18
N SER A 2 9.38 2.47 -35.99
CA SER A 2 9.38 3.64 -35.12
C SER A 2 10.12 3.26 -33.85
N LEU A 3 11.25 3.92 -33.63
CA LEU A 3 11.95 3.99 -32.36
C LEU A 3 11.06 4.79 -31.40
N LEU A 4 10.57 4.16 -30.32
CA LEU A 4 10.06 4.89 -29.15
C LEU A 4 10.92 4.50 -27.94
N HIS A 5 11.96 5.31 -27.82
CA HIS A 5 12.66 5.78 -26.63
C HIS A 5 12.80 4.83 -25.43
N LYS A 6 14.08 4.56 -25.11
CA LYS A 6 14.58 4.29 -23.76
C LYS A 6 13.74 5.03 -22.71
N LEU A 7 12.93 4.31 -21.95
CA LEU A 7 12.46 4.77 -20.65
C LEU A 7 13.71 4.93 -19.78
N HIS A 8 14.14 6.18 -19.58
CA HIS A 8 15.09 6.50 -18.52
C HIS A 8 14.47 6.03 -17.21
N ARG A 9 15.06 5.01 -16.59
CA ARG A 9 14.74 4.66 -15.20
C ARG A 9 15.38 5.73 -14.33
N GLU A 10 14.60 6.73 -13.96
CA GLU A 10 14.99 7.68 -12.93
C GLU A 10 14.78 7.01 -11.57
N ILE A 11 15.88 6.81 -10.86
CA ILE A 11 15.85 6.37 -9.46
C ILE A 11 15.73 7.63 -8.63
N TYR A 12 14.55 7.84 -8.08
CA TYR A 12 14.30 8.90 -7.13
C TYR A 12 14.69 8.41 -5.73
N VAL A 13 15.75 9.00 -5.16
CA VAL A 13 16.08 8.85 -3.74
C VAL A 13 15.33 9.97 -3.01
N LEU A 14 14.31 9.60 -2.24
CA LEU A 14 13.34 10.52 -1.65
C LEU A 14 13.55 10.61 -0.14
N ASP A 15 13.78 11.82 0.38
CA ASP A 15 13.87 12.09 1.82
C ASP A 15 12.50 12.46 2.44
N GLY A 16 12.43 12.37 3.77
CA GLY A 16 11.19 12.26 4.54
C GLY A 16 10.22 13.44 4.51
N GLU A 17 10.59 14.60 3.96
CA GLU A 17 9.67 15.75 3.85
C GLU A 17 8.77 15.67 2.60
N SER A 18 9.10 14.80 1.63
CA SER A 18 8.57 14.87 0.27
C SER A 18 7.35 13.97 -0.01
N PHE A 19 6.89 13.12 0.91
CA PHE A 19 5.91 12.07 0.57
C PHE A 19 4.49 12.26 1.12
N ALA A 20 4.30 12.97 2.24
CA ALA A 20 2.97 13.12 2.83
C ALA A 20 1.97 13.83 1.89
N TRP A 21 2.45 14.78 1.08
CA TRP A 21 1.61 15.48 0.10
C TRP A 21 1.37 14.68 -1.18
N LEU A 22 2.18 13.66 -1.46
CA LEU A 22 2.06 12.82 -2.65
C LEU A 22 1.01 11.72 -2.46
N LEU A 23 0.83 11.23 -1.24
CA LEU A 23 -0.17 10.21 -0.96
C LEU A 23 -1.59 10.76 -1.11
N ARG A 24 -2.48 9.93 -1.68
CA ARG A 24 -3.94 10.12 -1.59
C ARG A 24 -4.51 9.25 -0.48
N GLU A 25 -5.80 9.39 -0.26
CA GLU A 25 -6.50 8.69 0.82
C GLU A 25 -6.42 7.17 0.65
N THR A 26 -6.47 6.64 -0.57
CA THR A 26 -6.69 5.20 -0.80
C THR A 26 -5.44 4.35 -0.61
N CYS A 27 -5.59 3.19 0.02
CA CYS A 27 -4.57 2.17 0.15
C CYS A 27 -5.17 0.75 0.13
N GLY A 28 -4.31 -0.27 0.18
CA GLY A 28 -4.73 -1.67 0.22
C GLY A 28 -3.65 -2.62 0.68
N ILE A 29 -4.04 -3.79 1.17
CA ILE A 29 -3.16 -4.87 1.64
C ILE A 29 -3.55 -6.14 0.90
N LEU A 30 -2.62 -6.67 0.10
CA LEU A 30 -2.84 -7.77 -0.83
C LEU A 30 -1.96 -8.99 -0.46
N PRO A 31 -2.54 -10.18 -0.25
CA PRO A 31 -1.80 -11.40 0.04
C PRO A 31 -1.27 -12.06 -1.26
N VAL A 32 -0.34 -11.39 -1.94
CA VAL A 32 0.24 -11.88 -3.20
C VAL A 32 1.41 -12.82 -2.92
N GLY A 33 1.42 -13.99 -3.56
CA GLY A 33 2.50 -14.97 -3.43
C GLY A 33 2.41 -15.88 -2.20
N VAL A 34 1.32 -15.77 -1.43
CA VAL A 34 0.97 -16.65 -0.32
C VAL A 34 -0.47 -17.14 -0.48
N ASP A 35 -0.77 -18.29 0.12
CA ASP A 35 -2.11 -18.86 0.23
C ASP A 35 -3.03 -18.01 1.13
N SER A 36 -2.51 -17.59 2.29
CA SER A 36 -3.15 -16.64 3.19
C SER A 36 -2.12 -15.92 4.06
N ALA A 37 -2.55 -14.90 4.82
CA ALA A 37 -1.77 -14.25 5.86
C ALA A 37 -2.70 -13.75 6.97
N ARG A 38 -2.29 -13.82 8.23
CA ARG A 38 -2.96 -13.11 9.33
C ARG A 38 -2.48 -11.65 9.30
N VAL A 39 -3.40 -10.70 9.18
CA VAL A 39 -3.08 -9.26 9.16
C VAL A 39 -3.83 -8.58 10.28
N LYS A 40 -3.09 -7.76 11.04
CA LYS A 40 -3.64 -6.83 12.03
C LYS A 40 -3.15 -5.43 11.73
N THR A 41 -4.04 -4.46 11.71
CA THR A 41 -3.68 -3.06 11.48
C THR A 41 -4.15 -2.15 12.60
N LYS A 42 -3.46 -1.01 12.74
CA LYS A 42 -3.92 0.14 13.51
C LYS A 42 -3.69 1.42 12.73
N GLY A 43 -4.67 2.30 12.77
CA GLY A 43 -4.57 3.65 12.21
C GLY A 43 -5.18 3.79 10.82
N LEU A 44 -5.60 2.70 10.17
CA LEU A 44 -6.35 2.78 8.92
C LEU A 44 -7.83 3.11 9.21
N LYS A 45 -8.56 3.63 8.21
CA LYS A 45 -10.01 3.86 8.35
C LYS A 45 -10.77 2.59 8.69
N TRP A 46 -10.37 1.48 8.09
CA TRP A 46 -10.87 0.15 8.43
C TRP A 46 -9.70 -0.68 8.93
N ASP A 47 -9.50 -0.63 10.24
CA ASP A 47 -8.56 -1.51 10.89
C ASP A 47 -9.01 -2.97 10.80
N THR A 48 -8.04 -3.85 10.59
CA THR A 48 -8.27 -5.28 10.34
C THR A 48 -7.66 -6.10 11.47
N ASP A 49 -8.28 -7.23 11.77
CA ASP A 49 -7.72 -8.26 12.63
C ASP A 49 -8.27 -9.61 12.14
N TRP A 50 -7.91 -9.99 10.91
CA TRP A 50 -8.42 -11.20 10.25
C TRP A 50 -7.34 -11.96 9.45
N GLU A 51 -7.71 -13.11 8.92
CA GLU A 51 -6.97 -13.80 7.86
C GLU A 51 -7.35 -13.24 6.48
N THR A 52 -6.35 -12.93 5.66
CA THR A 52 -6.49 -12.43 4.29
C THR A 52 -6.00 -13.47 3.28
N SER A 53 -6.71 -13.62 2.17
CA SER A 53 -6.33 -14.49 1.03
C SER A 53 -7.00 -13.98 -0.24
N LEU A 54 -6.49 -14.35 -1.42
CA LEU A 54 -7.12 -13.97 -2.70
C LEU A 54 -8.52 -14.57 -2.89
N ASN A 55 -8.88 -15.59 -2.12
CA ASN A 55 -10.20 -16.23 -2.13
C ASN A 55 -11.10 -15.77 -0.96
N GLY A 56 -10.64 -14.82 -0.15
CA GLY A 56 -11.30 -14.42 1.10
C GLY A 56 -11.25 -12.92 1.32
N ASN A 57 -11.00 -12.52 2.57
CA ASN A 57 -10.91 -11.11 2.91
C ASN A 57 -9.68 -10.50 2.23
N VAL A 58 -9.85 -9.36 1.57
CA VAL A 58 -8.76 -8.55 1.03
C VAL A 58 -9.04 -7.09 1.37
N SER A 59 -8.07 -6.39 1.92
CA SER A 59 -8.22 -4.97 2.22
C SER A 59 -7.96 -4.18 0.94
N THR A 60 -9.02 -3.91 0.17
CA THR A 60 -8.99 -3.04 -1.01
C THR A 60 -9.76 -1.76 -0.74
N SER A 61 -9.34 -0.64 -1.31
CA SER A 61 -9.99 0.66 -1.11
C SER A 61 -10.06 1.07 0.36
N ASN A 62 -9.04 0.70 1.16
CA ASN A 62 -8.88 1.18 2.52
C ASN A 62 -8.36 2.62 2.50
N HIS A 63 -8.31 3.30 3.64
CA HIS A 63 -7.95 4.71 3.71
C HIS A 63 -6.91 5.05 4.78
N LEU A 64 -5.95 5.88 4.39
CA LEU A 64 -5.08 6.64 5.29
C LEU A 64 -5.91 7.82 5.83
N VAL A 65 -5.99 7.97 7.14
CA VAL A 65 -6.80 9.03 7.78
C VAL A 65 -5.89 10.07 8.45
N PRO A 66 -6.16 11.39 8.31
CA PRO A 66 -5.30 12.44 8.87
C PRO A 66 -5.12 12.36 10.39
N GLU A 67 -6.11 11.84 11.11
CA GLU A 67 -6.10 11.70 12.57
C GLU A 67 -5.07 10.66 13.05
N ASN A 68 -4.66 9.73 12.18
CA ASN A 68 -3.72 8.65 12.48
C ASN A 68 -2.48 8.78 11.59
N PRO A 69 -1.47 9.59 11.98
CA PRO A 69 -0.27 9.81 11.17
C PRO A 69 0.66 8.58 11.11
N ILE A 70 0.43 7.58 11.96
CA ILE A 70 1.22 6.36 12.04
C ILE A 70 0.29 5.18 11.79
N ILE A 71 0.64 4.39 10.77
CA ILE A 71 -0.03 3.14 10.46
C ILE A 71 0.86 1.99 10.95
N GLN A 72 0.27 1.07 11.72
CA GLN A 72 0.92 -0.18 12.11
C GLN A 72 0.29 -1.32 11.34
N ILE A 73 1.13 -2.17 10.74
CA ILE A 73 0.69 -3.40 10.06
C ILE A 73 1.54 -4.54 10.62
N GLU A 74 0.88 -5.46 11.31
CA GLU A 74 1.47 -6.70 11.82
C GLU A 74 0.99 -7.85 10.95
N THR A 75 1.91 -8.70 10.51
CA THR A 75 1.58 -9.87 9.70
C THR A 75 2.53 -11.04 9.95
N ASP A 76 2.02 -12.25 9.80
CA ASP A 76 2.76 -13.51 9.97
C ASP A 76 3.44 -13.99 8.67
N ARG A 77 3.04 -13.44 7.52
CA ARG A 77 3.52 -13.81 6.18
C ARG A 77 3.64 -12.56 5.29
N PRO A 78 4.43 -12.60 4.21
CA PRO A 78 4.58 -11.44 3.32
C PRO A 78 3.24 -10.98 2.71
N VAL A 79 3.03 -9.66 2.69
CA VAL A 79 1.89 -9.00 2.03
C VAL A 79 2.38 -7.80 1.22
N LEU A 80 1.64 -7.42 0.19
CA LEU A 80 1.88 -6.21 -0.60
C LEU A 80 1.00 -5.08 -0.07
N TRP A 81 1.61 -4.02 0.44
CA TRP A 81 0.91 -2.77 0.77
C TRP A 81 0.97 -1.81 -0.40
N THR A 82 -0.20 -1.39 -0.89
CA THR A 82 -0.35 -0.40 -1.95
C THR A 82 -0.88 0.91 -1.40
N CYS A 83 -0.35 2.04 -1.85
CA CYS A 83 -0.91 3.37 -1.59
C CYS A 83 -1.17 4.09 -2.90
N GLU A 84 -2.28 4.81 -2.96
CA GLU A 84 -2.59 5.71 -4.04
C GLU A 84 -1.69 6.95 -3.96
N ILE A 85 -1.17 7.36 -5.10
CA ILE A 85 -0.35 8.57 -5.24
C ILE A 85 -1.08 9.59 -6.11
N ARG A 86 -0.83 10.87 -5.88
CA ARG A 86 -1.30 11.95 -6.75
C ARG A 86 -0.59 11.85 -8.10
N PRO A 87 -1.31 12.10 -9.22
CA PRO A 87 -0.67 12.28 -10.52
C PRO A 87 0.38 13.40 -10.44
N LEU A 88 1.49 13.21 -11.15
CA LEU A 88 2.56 14.21 -11.32
C LEU A 88 2.12 15.35 -12.25
#